data_AF-A0A1G5RUB2-F1
#
_entry.id   AF-A0A1G5RUB2-F1
#
_cell.length_a   1.000
_cell.length_b   1.000
_cell.length_c   1.000
_cell.angle_alpha   90.00
_cell.angle_beta   90.00
_cell.angle_gamma   90.00
#
_symmetry.space_group_name_H-M   'P 1'
#
loop_
_entity.id
_entity.type
_entity.pdbx_description
1 polymer ?
#
loop_
_entity_poly.entity_id
_entity_poly.type
_entity_poly.pdbx_seq_one_letter_code
_entity_poly.pdbx_strand_id
1 'polypeptide(L)'
;MGIFTRPVVKTLDNGGKFWEHTYNNFHLKAYVPTTDIDGEVHNYGFRAPLLLVFEEERLTEEKAIEFAETSGLASIASANDSTVLFVYPTCEGGWDRADVSLYQELIAETKIDPIYSDGIVEYTNFFDKEFKGYFIRGAIFRADIYSFGQSADYCAKHLLKTINGEYLWGPGEITPAMISMEGLSVVPDVQRTDIAVLSVDNPDEINKFFDGCENLLIKEKADYKADFYSFVRKFKMWCGQIEFEPDFDALNMVEKRDYTEVKTSPDHKAKYKDVPTHKVGYFVYYNKGLFDNGPVPLVVGFHGGGDSSMYLTFVSGWWEVCHKFNFLYVGIENHQNVTPTEAIEVIEDLKRKYDIDEHRIYATGFSMGSAKTWDMFQEYPEVFAGLAPTSALFPIKDNPFGLSLGDPRMNMTISVPMFYSGGEESVLPELPFQDETSLDRIKYAAKVNKLTVNFDVDYANKSNWKDSIYGVPGDRVEKILDPSRGSVLTVNYYNSEDGVCRTAFGSVSGQIHECREHSIEEAWKFISKFTR
;
A
#
# COMPACT_ATOMS: atom_id res chain seq x y z
N MET A 1 11.36 -0.75 18.89
CA MET A 1 11.37 -2.14 19.42
C MET A 1 9.91 -2.58 19.52
N GLY A 2 9.59 -3.75 20.03
CA GLY A 2 8.20 -4.16 20.27
C GLY A 2 8.05 -4.62 21.72
N ILE A 3 6.88 -4.42 22.32
CA ILE A 3 6.61 -4.91 23.68
C ILE A 3 6.17 -6.37 23.63
N PHE A 4 6.72 -7.23 24.49
CA PHE A 4 6.44 -8.67 24.44
C PHE A 4 5.18 -9.09 25.22
N THR A 5 4.57 -8.16 25.94
CA THR A 5 3.31 -8.36 26.65
C THR A 5 2.25 -7.49 26.01
N ARG A 6 1.16 -8.09 25.54
CA ARG A 6 0.05 -7.33 24.95
C ARG A 6 -0.54 -6.37 26.00
N PRO A 7 -0.75 -5.09 25.66
CA PRO A 7 -1.47 -4.17 26.53
C PRO A 7 -2.85 -4.72 26.91
N VAL A 8 -3.25 -4.46 28.16
CA VAL A 8 -4.60 -4.78 28.64
C VAL A 8 -5.57 -3.79 28.04
N VAL A 9 -6.53 -4.29 27.26
CA VAL A 9 -7.54 -3.47 26.59
C VAL A 9 -8.83 -3.43 27.41
N LYS A 10 -9.27 -2.21 27.71
CA LYS A 10 -10.58 -1.92 28.29
C LYS A 10 -11.59 -1.69 27.16
N THR A 11 -12.76 -2.32 27.27
CA THR A 11 -13.91 -1.99 26.42
C THR A 11 -14.77 -0.98 27.15
N LEU A 12 -15.07 0.14 26.48
CA LEU A 12 -15.87 1.25 27.00
C LEU A 12 -17.36 1.03 26.74
N ASP A 13 -18.21 1.79 27.44
CA ASP A 13 -19.68 1.67 27.32
C ASP A 13 -20.19 1.99 25.91
N ASN A 14 -19.49 2.87 25.18
CA ASN A 14 -19.81 3.19 23.78
C ASN A 14 -19.29 2.14 22.78
N GLY A 15 -18.70 1.04 23.26
CA GLY A 15 -18.11 -0.04 22.45
C GLY A 15 -16.66 0.22 22.02
N GLY A 16 -16.15 1.45 22.21
CA GLY A 16 -14.77 1.81 21.91
C GLY A 16 -13.78 1.05 22.79
N LYS A 17 -12.51 1.04 22.39
CA LYS A 17 -11.42 0.41 23.13
C LYS A 17 -10.47 1.45 23.68
N PHE A 18 -9.92 1.17 24.84
CA PHE A 18 -8.89 1.99 25.46
C PHE A 18 -7.79 1.10 26.03
N TRP A 19 -6.54 1.51 25.81
CA TRP A 19 -5.40 0.90 26.48
C TRP A 19 -4.29 1.93 26.67
N GLU A 20 -3.39 1.65 27.60
CA GLU A 20 -2.26 2.51 27.88
C GLU A 20 -0.99 1.70 28.09
N HIS A 21 0.14 2.32 27.81
CA HIS A 21 1.46 1.75 28.05
C HIS A 21 2.48 2.85 28.37
N THR A 22 3.55 2.50 29.07
CA THR A 22 4.68 3.41 29.30
C THR A 22 5.92 2.83 28.64
N TYR A 23 6.39 3.53 27.61
CA TYR A 23 7.65 3.25 26.91
C TYR A 23 8.80 4.00 27.60
N ASN A 24 10.00 3.98 27.04
CA ASN A 24 11.15 4.57 27.72
C ASN A 24 11.03 6.10 27.78
N ASN A 25 10.65 6.75 26.67
CA ASN A 25 10.62 8.21 26.56
C ASN A 25 9.20 8.80 26.60
N PHE A 26 8.15 7.97 26.54
CA PHE A 26 6.77 8.47 26.57
C PHE A 26 5.77 7.53 27.25
N HIS A 27 4.76 8.15 27.86
CA HIS A 27 3.50 7.53 28.21
C HIS A 27 2.57 7.60 26.99
N LEU A 28 1.86 6.50 26.73
CA LEU A 28 0.87 6.39 25.67
C LEU A 28 -0.50 6.05 26.24
N LYS A 29 -1.53 6.74 25.78
CA LYS A 29 -2.92 6.26 25.83
C LYS A 29 -3.44 6.14 24.41
N ALA A 30 -4.12 5.05 24.11
CA ALA A 30 -4.70 4.76 22.82
C ALA A 30 -6.21 4.66 22.97
N TYR A 31 -6.93 5.57 22.30
CA TYR A 31 -8.38 5.50 22.21
C TYR A 31 -8.78 5.06 20.79
N VAL A 32 -9.39 3.88 20.70
CA VAL A 32 -9.90 3.32 19.45
C VAL A 32 -11.43 3.49 19.45
N PRO A 33 -11.98 4.44 18.69
CA PRO A 33 -13.41 4.62 18.61
C PRO A 33 -14.08 3.44 17.90
N THR A 34 -15.38 3.28 18.06
CA THR A 34 -16.14 2.32 17.25
C THR A 34 -16.13 2.72 15.79
N THR A 35 -16.10 1.73 14.89
CA THR A 35 -16.12 1.94 13.44
C THR A 35 -17.06 0.93 12.79
N ASP A 36 -17.63 1.30 11.64
CA ASP A 36 -18.37 0.40 10.76
C ASP A 36 -17.46 -0.36 9.79
N ILE A 37 -16.15 -0.05 9.80
CA ILE A 37 -15.14 -0.72 8.99
C ILE A 37 -14.81 -2.07 9.61
N ASP A 38 -14.97 -3.12 8.81
CA ASP A 38 -14.48 -4.46 9.12
C ASP A 38 -13.00 -4.53 8.73
N GLY A 39 -12.12 -4.13 9.65
CA GLY A 39 -10.68 -3.98 9.38
C GLY A 39 -9.94 -5.27 8.97
N GLU A 40 -10.51 -6.45 9.27
CA GLU A 40 -9.99 -7.74 8.78
C GLU A 40 -10.30 -7.96 7.29
N VAL A 41 -11.38 -7.37 6.79
CA VAL A 41 -11.85 -7.47 5.41
C VAL A 41 -11.31 -6.30 4.57
N HIS A 42 -11.24 -5.10 5.16
CA HIS A 42 -10.81 -3.86 4.51
C HIS A 42 -9.60 -3.27 5.24
N ASN A 43 -8.39 -3.56 4.76
CA ASN A 43 -7.18 -3.06 5.40
C ASN A 43 -6.90 -1.59 5.01
N TYR A 44 -7.37 -0.67 5.85
CA TYR A 44 -7.13 0.77 5.71
C TYR A 44 -5.75 1.23 6.18
N GLY A 45 -4.92 0.33 6.75
CA GLY A 45 -3.71 0.69 7.48
C GLY A 45 -2.74 1.60 6.72
N PHE A 46 -2.66 1.47 5.39
CA PHE A 46 -1.79 2.32 4.56
C PHE A 46 -2.23 3.78 4.46
N ARG A 47 -3.55 4.05 4.44
CA ARG A 47 -4.11 5.40 4.29
C ARG A 47 -4.71 5.98 5.57
N ALA A 48 -4.85 5.15 6.59
CA ALA A 48 -5.26 5.60 7.91
C ALA A 48 -4.26 6.66 8.43
N PRO A 49 -4.73 7.82 8.91
CA PRO A 49 -3.85 8.81 9.53
C PRO A 49 -3.31 8.28 10.85
N LEU A 50 -2.07 8.64 11.18
CA LEU A 50 -1.50 8.40 12.50
C LEU A 50 -1.76 9.66 13.35
N LEU A 51 -2.89 9.66 14.07
CA LEU A 51 -3.36 10.81 14.84
C LEU A 51 -2.65 10.87 16.20
N LEU A 52 -1.68 11.76 16.32
CA LEU A 52 -0.84 11.92 17.50
C LEU A 52 -1.23 13.19 18.25
N VAL A 53 -1.84 13.04 19.42
CA VAL A 53 -2.12 14.14 20.34
C VAL A 53 -0.96 14.25 21.34
N PHE A 54 -0.11 15.25 21.17
CA PHE A 54 0.94 15.56 22.13
C PHE A 54 0.32 16.39 23.24
N GLU A 55 0.03 15.74 24.36
CA GLU A 55 -0.72 16.35 25.46
C GLU A 55 0.12 17.43 26.13
N GLU A 56 -0.38 18.65 26.34
CA GLU A 56 0.37 19.67 27.11
C GLU A 56 0.64 19.19 28.55
N GLU A 57 -0.40 18.71 29.21
CA GLU A 57 -0.34 18.02 30.49
C GLU A 57 -0.87 16.60 30.35
N ARG A 58 -0.35 15.67 31.16
CA ARG A 58 -0.81 14.27 31.13
C ARG A 58 -2.28 14.17 31.55
N LEU A 59 -3.18 13.93 30.58
CA LEU A 59 -4.61 13.80 30.84
C LEU A 59 -4.95 12.49 31.58
N THR A 60 -6.11 12.46 32.24
CA THR A 60 -6.72 11.19 32.67
C THR A 60 -7.33 10.47 31.47
N GLU A 61 -7.69 9.19 31.64
CA GLU A 61 -8.42 8.42 30.62
C GLU A 61 -9.69 9.16 30.16
N GLU A 62 -10.51 9.62 31.12
CA GLU A 62 -11.80 10.26 30.82
C GLU A 62 -11.62 11.55 30.02
N LYS A 63 -10.62 12.36 30.38
CA LYS A 63 -10.32 13.62 29.67
C LYS A 63 -9.75 13.37 28.27
N ALA A 64 -8.93 12.33 28.10
CA ALA A 64 -8.41 11.97 26.78
C ALA A 64 -9.54 11.53 25.84
N ILE A 65 -10.46 10.68 26.33
CA ILE A 65 -11.64 10.25 25.57
C ILE A 65 -12.54 11.45 25.24
N GLU A 66 -12.84 12.29 26.24
CA GLU A 66 -13.65 13.51 26.05
C GLU A 66 -13.01 14.43 24.99
N PHE A 67 -11.69 14.64 25.06
CA PHE A 67 -10.97 15.42 24.05
C PHE A 67 -11.10 14.82 22.65
N ALA A 68 -10.85 13.51 22.48
CA ALA A 68 -10.93 12.86 21.18
C ALA A 68 -12.34 12.99 20.55
N GLU A 69 -13.38 12.83 21.36
CA GLU A 69 -14.77 12.92 20.91
C GLU A 69 -15.17 14.36 20.56
N THR A 70 -14.85 15.31 21.43
CA THR A 70 -15.27 16.72 21.27
C THR A 70 -14.44 17.48 20.23
N SER A 71 -13.17 17.11 20.02
CA SER A 71 -12.32 17.68 18.97
C SER A 71 -12.68 17.20 17.56
N GLY A 72 -13.39 16.06 17.45
CA GLY A 72 -13.68 15.40 16.19
C GLY A 72 -12.60 14.43 15.71
N LEU A 73 -11.48 14.29 16.43
CA LEU A 73 -10.43 13.31 16.10
C LEU A 73 -10.93 11.86 16.18
N ALA A 74 -11.81 11.54 17.13
CA ALA A 74 -12.47 10.23 17.20
C ALA A 74 -13.31 9.95 15.95
N SER A 75 -13.97 10.97 15.40
CA SER A 75 -14.73 10.82 14.15
C SER A 75 -13.82 10.57 12.95
N ILE A 76 -12.64 11.18 12.90
CA ILE A 76 -11.64 10.90 11.85
C ILE A 76 -11.11 9.48 11.99
N ALA A 77 -10.72 9.09 13.21
CA ALA A 77 -10.22 7.75 13.50
C ALA A 77 -11.25 6.67 13.14
N SER A 78 -12.51 6.84 13.54
CA SER A 78 -13.61 5.94 13.21
C SER A 78 -13.80 5.77 11.69
N ALA A 79 -13.76 6.87 10.93
CA ALA A 79 -13.97 6.85 9.48
C ALA A 79 -12.82 6.20 8.67
N ASN A 80 -11.66 6.00 9.29
CA ASN A 80 -10.44 5.50 8.63
C ASN A 80 -9.87 4.25 9.30
N ASP A 81 -10.60 3.62 10.23
CA ASP A 81 -10.12 2.49 11.03
C ASP A 81 -8.76 2.80 11.67
N SER A 82 -8.69 3.91 12.40
CA SER A 82 -7.49 4.41 13.06
C SER A 82 -7.71 4.59 14.57
N THR A 83 -6.68 5.08 15.26
CA THR A 83 -6.62 5.30 16.71
C THR A 83 -6.22 6.73 17.00
N VAL A 84 -6.78 7.33 18.05
CA VAL A 84 -6.29 8.60 18.60
C VAL A 84 -5.27 8.28 19.70
N LEU A 85 -4.02 8.69 19.49
CA LEU A 85 -2.89 8.35 20.35
C LEU A 85 -2.44 9.57 21.14
N PHE A 86 -2.55 9.49 22.46
CA PHE A 86 -2.16 10.56 23.38
C PHE A 86 -0.77 10.27 23.92
N VAL A 87 0.16 11.20 23.71
CA VAL A 87 1.59 11.04 24.01
C VAL A 87 2.02 12.10 25.01
N TYR A 88 2.71 11.68 26.07
CA TYR A 88 3.31 12.58 27.06
C TYR A 88 4.70 12.08 27.50
N PRO A 89 5.72 12.95 27.68
CA PRO A 89 7.08 12.52 28.02
C PRO A 89 7.19 11.83 29.38
N THR A 90 8.07 10.86 29.50
CA THR A 90 8.40 10.19 30.78
C THR A 90 9.47 10.93 31.59
N CYS A 91 10.25 11.80 30.95
CA CYS A 91 11.36 12.49 31.59
C CYS A 91 10.88 13.50 32.65
N GLU A 92 11.65 13.63 33.72
CA GLU A 92 11.43 14.69 34.71
C GLU A 92 11.55 16.07 34.03
N GLY A 93 10.56 16.93 34.24
CA GLY A 93 10.43 18.21 33.53
C GLY A 93 9.60 18.16 32.24
N GLY A 94 9.03 17.00 31.87
CA GLY A 94 8.06 16.91 30.77
C GLY A 94 8.62 17.42 29.43
N TRP A 95 7.82 18.19 28.70
CA TRP A 95 8.19 18.71 27.37
C TRP A 95 9.41 19.62 27.36
N ASP A 96 9.69 20.34 28.47
CA ASP A 96 10.89 21.20 28.57
C ASP A 96 12.20 20.40 28.54
N ARG A 97 12.14 19.10 28.84
CA ARG A 97 13.30 18.21 28.93
C ARG A 97 13.26 17.08 27.90
N ALA A 98 12.14 16.87 27.23
CA ALA A 98 12.03 15.92 26.13
C ALA A 98 12.91 16.35 24.95
N ASP A 99 13.50 15.38 24.27
CA ASP A 99 14.26 15.60 23.03
C ASP A 99 13.71 14.69 21.92
N VAL A 100 14.32 14.77 20.73
CA VAL A 100 13.87 14.06 19.53
C VAL A 100 13.79 12.53 19.70
N SER A 101 14.48 11.95 20.69
CA SER A 101 14.41 10.51 20.98
C SER A 101 13.00 10.04 21.34
N LEU A 102 12.16 10.92 21.91
CA LEU A 102 10.75 10.62 22.15
C LEU A 102 10.02 10.28 20.85
N TYR A 103 10.17 11.14 19.84
CA TYR A 103 9.51 10.94 18.55
C TYR A 103 10.12 9.75 17.79
N GLN A 104 11.44 9.58 17.85
CA GLN A 104 12.12 8.43 17.25
C GLN A 104 11.64 7.10 17.84
N GLU A 105 11.50 7.00 19.16
CA GLU A 105 10.95 5.81 19.81
C GLU A 105 9.48 5.60 19.44
N LEU A 106 8.65 6.64 19.49
CA LEU A 106 7.24 6.57 19.12
C LEU A 106 7.04 5.97 17.71
N ILE A 107 7.81 6.45 16.74
CA ILE A 107 7.76 5.91 15.37
C ILE A 107 8.30 4.47 15.31
N ALA A 108 9.39 4.16 16.03
CA ALA A 108 9.95 2.82 16.07
C ALA A 108 9.07 1.76 16.77
N GLU A 109 8.13 2.19 17.60
CA GLU A 109 7.11 1.36 18.26
C GLU A 109 5.77 1.34 17.49
N THR A 110 5.71 2.00 16.32
CA THR A 110 4.52 2.04 15.45
C THR A 110 4.74 1.19 14.20
N LYS A 111 3.75 0.35 13.84
CA LYS A 111 3.78 -0.49 12.64
C LYS A 111 2.45 -0.51 11.91
N ILE A 112 2.53 -0.76 10.61
CA ILE A 112 1.40 -1.23 9.80
C ILE A 112 1.59 -2.72 9.59
N ASP A 113 0.58 -3.51 9.91
CA ASP A 113 0.51 -4.94 9.61
C ASP A 113 -0.97 -5.32 9.45
N PRO A 114 -1.32 -6.27 8.57
CA PRO A 114 -2.70 -6.77 8.47
C PRO A 114 -3.18 -7.55 9.71
N ILE A 115 -2.28 -8.02 10.57
CA ILE A 115 -2.62 -8.74 11.81
C ILE A 115 -2.64 -7.75 12.97
N TYR A 116 -3.83 -7.25 13.29
CA TYR A 116 -4.04 -6.32 14.39
C TYR A 116 -5.43 -6.44 15.01
N SER A 117 -5.56 -5.96 16.24
CA SER A 117 -6.85 -5.76 16.92
C SER A 117 -6.70 -4.67 17.97
N ASP A 118 -7.79 -3.94 18.27
CA ASP A 118 -7.83 -2.89 19.29
C ASP A 118 -6.73 -1.81 19.15
N GLY A 119 -6.33 -1.48 17.91
CA GLY A 119 -5.25 -0.52 17.65
C GLY A 119 -3.84 -1.05 17.97
N ILE A 120 -3.68 -2.37 18.13
CA ILE A 120 -2.43 -3.05 18.45
C ILE A 120 -2.10 -4.05 17.34
N VAL A 121 -0.92 -3.90 16.75
CA VAL A 121 -0.35 -4.86 15.79
C VAL A 121 0.32 -6.01 16.54
N GLU A 122 0.07 -7.24 16.09
CA GLU A 122 0.81 -8.43 16.52
C GLU A 122 1.83 -8.80 15.44
N TYR A 123 3.10 -8.43 15.63
CA TYR A 123 4.08 -8.51 14.55
C TYR A 123 4.92 -9.79 14.63
N THR A 124 4.86 -10.59 13.57
CA THR A 124 5.77 -11.71 13.33
C THR A 124 6.58 -11.41 12.07
N ASN A 125 7.90 -11.48 12.17
CA ASN A 125 8.76 -11.18 11.03
C ASN A 125 8.53 -12.23 9.93
N PHE A 126 8.33 -11.74 8.71
CA PHE A 126 7.94 -12.58 7.58
C PHE A 126 9.03 -13.59 7.18
N PHE A 127 10.31 -13.25 7.32
CA PHE A 127 11.43 -14.05 6.83
C PHE A 127 11.83 -15.16 7.82
N ASP A 128 12.02 -14.81 9.08
CA ASP A 128 12.47 -15.76 10.12
C ASP A 128 11.31 -16.43 10.88
N LYS A 129 10.08 -15.94 10.68
CA LYS A 129 8.85 -16.39 11.38
C LYS A 129 8.91 -16.18 12.89
N GLU A 130 9.78 -15.30 13.38
CA GLU A 130 9.88 -14.98 14.79
C GLU A 130 8.89 -13.89 15.19
N PHE A 131 8.19 -14.12 16.30
CA PHE A 131 7.38 -13.10 16.96
C PHE A 131 8.28 -11.98 17.48
N LYS A 132 8.01 -10.73 17.07
CA LYS A 132 8.83 -9.56 17.41
C LYS A 132 8.15 -8.61 18.41
N GLY A 133 6.93 -8.91 18.83
CA GLY A 133 6.20 -8.15 19.85
C GLY A 133 4.91 -7.50 19.34
N TYR A 134 4.29 -6.76 20.24
CA TYR A 134 3.14 -5.92 19.98
C TYR A 134 3.59 -4.49 19.71
N PHE A 135 2.93 -3.84 18.76
CA PHE A 135 3.26 -2.49 18.30
C PHE A 135 2.00 -1.63 18.25
N ILE A 136 2.16 -0.31 18.32
CA ILE A 136 1.11 0.65 18.02
C ILE A 136 0.73 0.46 16.54
N ARG A 137 -0.56 0.35 16.23
CA ARG A 137 -0.99 0.33 14.83
C ARG A 137 -0.97 1.74 14.25
N GLY A 138 -0.32 1.93 13.10
CA GLY A 138 -0.50 3.15 12.31
C GLY A 138 0.53 3.36 11.20
N ALA A 139 0.21 4.25 10.26
CA ALA A 139 1.08 4.63 9.17
C ALA A 139 2.03 5.76 9.55
N ILE A 140 3.30 5.41 9.79
CA ILE A 140 4.32 6.35 10.26
C ILE A 140 4.58 7.52 9.30
N PHE A 141 4.42 7.31 7.99
CA PHE A 141 4.53 8.34 6.96
C PHE A 141 3.32 9.27 6.90
N ARG A 142 2.31 9.05 7.74
CA ARG A 142 1.11 9.90 7.92
C ARG A 142 0.98 10.37 9.36
N ALA A 143 2.12 10.66 10.00
CA ALA A 143 2.16 11.22 11.34
C ALA A 143 1.57 12.64 11.34
N ASP A 144 0.34 12.75 11.82
CA ASP A 144 -0.42 13.98 12.00
C ASP A 144 -0.36 14.37 13.48
N ILE A 145 0.49 15.34 13.82
CA ILE A 145 0.73 15.75 15.21
C ILE A 145 -0.18 16.93 15.57
N TYR A 146 -0.86 16.83 16.72
CA TYR A 146 -1.67 17.87 17.33
C TYR A 146 -1.06 18.23 18.68
N SER A 147 -0.58 19.46 18.85
CA SER A 147 0.22 19.89 19.99
C SER A 147 -0.23 21.25 20.56
N PHE A 148 0.01 21.46 21.85
CA PHE A 148 -0.57 22.55 22.65
C PHE A 148 0.48 23.08 23.65
N GLY A 149 0.60 24.40 23.75
CA GLY A 149 1.46 25.08 24.72
C GLY A 149 2.87 24.50 24.75
N GLN A 150 3.26 23.89 25.87
CA GLN A 150 4.60 23.29 26.03
C GLN A 150 4.90 22.16 25.02
N SER A 151 3.89 21.37 24.62
CA SER A 151 4.09 20.32 23.63
C SER A 151 4.22 20.89 22.21
N ALA A 152 3.57 22.02 21.94
CA ALA A 152 3.76 22.79 20.71
C ALA A 152 5.16 23.41 20.65
N ASP A 153 5.65 23.95 21.77
CA ASP A 153 7.01 24.47 21.88
C ASP A 153 8.08 23.38 21.65
N TYR A 154 7.83 22.15 22.12
CA TYR A 154 8.67 21.00 21.80
C TYR A 154 8.68 20.74 20.29
N CYS A 155 7.51 20.69 19.63
CA CYS A 155 7.41 20.46 18.19
C CYS A 155 8.16 21.55 17.40
N ALA A 156 7.96 22.82 17.78
CA ALA A 156 8.59 23.98 17.17
C ALA A 156 10.14 23.95 17.25
N LYS A 157 10.71 23.41 18.34
CA LYS A 157 12.17 23.29 18.53
C LYS A 157 12.77 22.05 17.88
N HIS A 158 12.02 20.96 17.81
CA HIS A 158 12.60 19.62 17.58
C HIS A 158 12.09 18.92 16.32
N LEU A 159 10.92 19.28 15.79
CA LEU A 159 10.26 18.47 14.75
C LEU A 159 10.15 19.14 13.37
N LEU A 160 10.45 20.44 13.25
CA LEU A 160 10.42 21.16 11.96
C LEU A 160 11.73 21.02 11.15
N LYS A 161 12.29 19.81 11.14
CA LYS A 161 13.57 19.47 10.50
C LYS A 161 13.59 18.01 10.06
N THR A 162 14.59 17.62 9.27
CA THR A 162 14.80 16.20 8.92
C THR A 162 15.07 15.37 10.18
N ILE A 163 14.28 14.32 10.37
CA ILE A 163 14.45 13.36 11.46
C ILE A 163 14.72 11.99 10.87
N ASN A 164 15.82 11.36 11.29
CA ASN A 164 16.14 9.98 10.93
C ASN A 164 15.74 9.03 12.06
N GLY A 165 15.30 7.82 11.72
CA GLY A 165 14.92 6.77 12.66
C GLY A 165 14.59 5.48 11.93
N GLU A 166 13.80 4.61 12.58
CA GLU A 166 13.34 3.36 11.96
C GLU A 166 12.10 3.63 11.09
N TYR A 167 12.28 3.61 9.77
CA TYR A 167 11.21 3.70 8.77
C TYR A 167 10.62 2.31 8.48
N LEU A 168 9.76 2.18 7.46
CA LEU A 168 9.03 0.94 7.14
C LEU A 168 9.93 -0.29 6.93
N TRP A 169 11.08 -0.10 6.28
CA TRP A 169 11.97 -1.19 5.86
C TRP A 169 13.36 -1.12 6.49
N GLY A 170 13.52 -0.31 7.53
CA GLY A 170 14.79 -0.08 8.23
C GLY A 170 15.10 1.41 8.38
N PRO A 171 16.36 1.77 8.67
CA PRO A 171 16.75 3.16 8.92
C PRO A 171 16.42 4.08 7.74
N GLY A 172 15.79 5.22 8.03
CA GLY A 172 15.37 6.19 7.04
C GLY A 172 14.84 7.48 7.66
N GLU A 173 14.33 8.36 6.81
CA GLU A 173 13.69 9.61 7.25
C GLU A 173 12.27 9.33 7.77
N ILE A 174 12.00 9.76 9.00
CA ILE A 174 10.72 9.58 9.71
C ILE A 174 10.04 10.91 10.03
N THR A 175 10.45 12.00 9.38
CA THR A 175 9.91 13.35 9.60
C THR A 175 8.37 13.36 9.54
N PRO A 176 7.66 14.08 10.45
CA PRO A 176 6.21 14.17 10.40
C PRO A 176 5.70 14.74 9.08
N ALA A 177 4.51 14.29 8.65
CA ALA A 177 3.87 14.84 7.46
C ALA A 177 3.19 16.19 7.76
N MET A 178 2.60 16.32 8.95
CA MET A 178 1.86 17.51 9.39
C MET A 178 2.02 17.73 10.89
N ILE A 179 2.18 18.99 11.30
CA ILE A 179 2.23 19.42 12.69
C ILE A 179 1.26 20.59 12.92
N SER A 180 0.30 20.39 13.80
CA SER A 180 -0.56 21.43 14.36
C SER A 180 0.03 21.92 15.69
N MET A 181 0.26 23.21 15.80
CA MET A 181 0.85 23.87 16.97
C MET A 181 -0.06 24.97 17.48
N GLU A 182 -0.60 24.78 18.68
CA GLU A 182 -1.50 25.73 19.35
C GLU A 182 -0.81 26.40 20.55
N GLY A 183 -0.86 27.73 20.63
CA GLY A 183 -0.39 28.49 21.81
C GLY A 183 1.13 28.49 22.04
N LEU A 184 1.93 28.61 20.97
CA LEU A 184 3.38 28.71 21.02
C LEU A 184 3.85 29.88 21.89
N SER A 185 4.88 29.58 22.70
CA SER A 185 5.60 30.57 23.52
C SER A 185 7.06 30.75 23.09
N VAL A 186 7.53 29.93 22.14
CA VAL A 186 8.89 29.98 21.61
C VAL A 186 8.93 30.30 20.12
N VAL A 187 10.09 30.77 19.67
CA VAL A 187 10.37 30.93 18.24
C VAL A 187 10.58 29.54 17.62
N PRO A 188 9.83 29.15 16.57
CA PRO A 188 10.03 27.87 15.90
C PRO A 188 11.35 27.84 15.11
N ASP A 189 12.05 26.70 15.17
CA ASP A 189 13.28 26.42 14.43
C ASP A 189 12.96 25.68 13.14
N VAL A 190 12.46 26.42 12.15
CA VAL A 190 12.08 25.88 10.83
C VAL A 190 13.34 25.61 10.01
N GLN A 191 13.68 24.32 9.82
CA GLN A 191 14.77 23.87 8.95
C GLN A 191 14.26 23.19 7.67
N ARG A 192 13.02 22.68 7.69
CA ARG A 192 12.30 22.17 6.52
C ARG A 192 11.03 22.99 6.28
N THR A 193 10.87 23.51 5.07
CA THR A 193 9.75 24.39 4.69
C THR A 193 8.55 23.63 4.13
N ASP A 194 8.72 22.36 3.76
CA ASP A 194 7.69 21.55 3.12
C ASP A 194 6.81 20.76 4.09
N ILE A 195 7.24 20.58 5.34
CA ILE A 195 6.40 20.04 6.43
C ILE A 195 5.13 20.88 6.54
N ALA A 196 3.96 20.24 6.54
CA ALA A 196 2.71 20.96 6.69
C ALA A 196 2.53 21.50 8.11
N VAL A 197 2.22 22.79 8.24
CA VAL A 197 2.01 23.47 9.52
C VAL A 197 0.58 23.99 9.62
N LEU A 198 -0.10 23.58 10.69
CA LEU A 198 -1.35 24.21 11.15
C LEU A 198 -1.03 25.05 12.40
N SER A 199 -0.94 26.37 12.24
CA SER A 199 -0.68 27.30 13.32
C SER A 199 -1.99 27.80 13.93
N VAL A 200 -2.24 27.52 15.21
CA VAL A 200 -3.51 27.83 15.89
C VAL A 200 -3.28 28.75 17.07
N ASP A 201 -4.05 29.83 17.16
CA ASP A 201 -4.02 30.79 18.29
C ASP A 201 -2.60 31.28 18.66
N ASN A 202 -1.72 31.37 17.66
CA ASN A 202 -0.35 31.82 17.85
C ASN A 202 -0.23 33.33 17.61
N PRO A 203 0.59 34.05 18.40
CA PRO A 203 0.86 35.47 18.16
C PRO A 203 1.35 35.73 16.73
N ASP A 204 0.91 36.83 16.12
CA ASP A 204 1.35 37.26 14.78
C ASP A 204 2.88 37.36 14.65
N GLU A 205 3.56 37.71 15.74
CA GLU A 205 5.01 37.80 15.83
C GLU A 205 5.69 36.43 15.71
N ILE A 206 5.06 35.38 16.25
CA ILE A 206 5.52 34.00 16.11
C ILE A 206 5.15 33.45 14.72
N ASN A 207 3.95 33.75 14.23
CA ASN A 207 3.50 33.29 12.90
C ASN A 207 4.43 33.72 11.76
N LYS A 208 5.10 34.87 11.88
CA LYS A 208 6.10 35.35 10.90
C LYS A 208 7.28 34.39 10.71
N PHE A 209 7.59 33.52 11.67
CA PHE A 209 8.66 32.54 11.51
C PHE A 209 8.26 31.36 10.63
N PHE A 210 6.97 31.21 10.31
CA PHE A 210 6.49 30.28 9.30
C PHE A 210 6.44 30.91 7.89
N ASP A 211 6.83 32.17 7.73
CA ASP A 211 6.93 32.81 6.41
C ASP A 211 7.90 32.02 5.53
N GLY A 212 7.40 31.50 4.40
CA GLY A 212 8.18 30.67 3.48
C GLY A 212 7.96 29.16 3.63
N CYS A 213 7.20 28.70 4.64
CA CYS A 213 6.67 27.35 4.63
C CYS A 213 5.74 27.16 3.43
N GLU A 214 5.93 26.08 2.69
CA GLU A 214 5.20 25.74 1.47
C GLU A 214 3.74 25.38 1.77
N ASN A 215 3.52 24.81 2.96
CA ASN A 215 2.24 24.25 3.39
C ASN A 215 1.86 24.83 4.76
N LEU A 216 1.19 25.98 4.77
CA LEU A 216 0.84 26.70 5.99
C LEU A 216 -0.66 27.03 6.04
N LEU A 217 -1.30 26.69 7.16
CA LEU A 217 -2.65 27.13 7.52
C LEU A 217 -2.61 27.82 8.88
N ILE A 218 -3.01 29.09 8.95
CA ILE A 218 -3.06 29.87 10.20
C ILE A 218 -4.53 30.08 10.58
N LYS A 219 -4.88 29.81 11.83
CA LYS A 219 -6.24 29.96 12.37
C LYS A 219 -6.24 30.51 13.79
N GLU A 220 -7.27 31.28 14.14
CA GLU A 220 -7.51 31.68 15.54
C GLU A 220 -8.02 30.50 16.40
N LYS A 221 -8.74 29.55 15.78
CA LYS A 221 -9.29 28.38 16.46
C LYS A 221 -9.29 27.17 15.53
N ALA A 222 -8.87 26.03 16.05
CA ALA A 222 -8.93 24.76 15.33
C ALA A 222 -10.37 24.26 15.16
N ASP A 223 -10.62 23.64 14.01
CA ASP A 223 -11.73 22.71 13.81
C ASP A 223 -11.10 21.46 13.23
N TYR A 224 -10.54 20.60 14.10
CA TYR A 224 -9.66 19.51 13.67
C TYR A 224 -10.34 18.57 12.67
N LYS A 225 -11.66 18.40 12.75
CA LYS A 225 -12.40 17.63 11.75
C LYS A 225 -12.42 18.34 10.39
N ALA A 226 -12.80 19.61 10.33
CA ALA A 226 -12.83 20.35 9.07
C ALA A 226 -11.43 20.56 8.49
N ASP A 227 -10.46 20.86 9.35
CA ASP A 227 -9.05 21.05 9.01
C ASP A 227 -8.44 19.75 8.48
N PHE A 228 -8.83 18.60 9.03
CA PHE A 228 -8.38 17.32 8.52
C PHE A 228 -8.77 17.14 7.05
N TYR A 229 -10.05 17.31 6.72
CA TYR A 229 -10.53 17.09 5.37
C TYR A 229 -10.13 18.16 4.37
N SER A 230 -9.90 19.40 4.82
CA SER A 230 -9.56 20.52 3.92
C SER A 230 -8.05 20.75 3.75
N PHE A 231 -7.24 20.33 4.73
CA PHE A 231 -5.81 20.63 4.76
C PHE A 231 -4.95 19.41 5.09
N VAL A 232 -5.15 18.75 6.24
CA VAL A 232 -4.21 17.74 6.77
C VAL A 232 -4.17 16.47 5.93
N ARG A 233 -5.32 15.91 5.55
CA ARG A 233 -5.44 14.56 4.99
C ARG A 233 -4.62 14.31 3.73
N LYS A 234 -4.17 15.36 3.05
CA LYS A 234 -3.45 15.24 1.78
C LYS A 234 -1.97 14.95 1.97
N PHE A 235 -1.39 15.22 3.13
CA PHE A 235 0.06 15.13 3.31
C PHE A 235 0.50 13.71 3.67
N LYS A 236 1.60 13.29 3.06
CA LYS A 236 2.29 12.02 3.33
C LYS A 236 3.79 12.25 3.21
N MET A 237 4.57 11.91 4.23
CA MET A 237 6.03 11.94 4.18
C MET A 237 6.56 10.61 3.66
N TRP A 238 6.67 10.47 2.35
CA TRP A 238 7.13 9.23 1.71
C TRP A 238 8.63 9.27 1.44
N CYS A 239 9.39 8.44 2.17
CA CYS A 239 10.84 8.31 1.96
C CYS A 239 11.59 9.66 1.96
N GLY A 240 11.20 10.56 2.87
CA GLY A 240 11.78 11.90 3.02
C GLY A 240 11.19 12.99 2.12
N GLN A 241 10.25 12.66 1.23
CA GLN A 241 9.57 13.60 0.36
C GLN A 241 8.11 13.78 0.78
N ILE A 242 7.63 15.02 0.82
CA ILE A 242 6.19 15.29 0.96
C ILE A 242 5.51 14.95 -0.38
N GLU A 243 4.62 13.97 -0.32
CA GLU A 243 3.70 13.61 -1.39
C GLU A 243 2.28 14.01 -1.04
N PHE A 244 1.45 14.18 -2.07
CA PHE A 244 0.05 14.55 -1.93
C PHE A 244 -0.87 13.37 -2.25
N GLU A 245 -1.74 13.03 -1.32
CA GLU A 245 -2.85 12.11 -1.56
C GLU A 245 -3.89 12.76 -2.49
N PRO A 246 -4.51 11.98 -3.39
CA PRO A 246 -5.48 12.52 -4.33
C PRO A 246 -6.77 12.97 -3.63
N ASP A 247 -7.32 14.09 -4.10
CA ASP A 247 -8.69 14.50 -3.80
C ASP A 247 -9.62 13.89 -4.85
N PHE A 248 -10.19 12.72 -4.55
CA PHE A 248 -11.05 12.02 -5.50
C PHE A 248 -12.35 12.76 -5.82
N ASP A 249 -12.86 13.61 -4.92
CA ASP A 249 -14.00 14.44 -5.27
C ASP A 249 -13.64 15.51 -6.30
N ALA A 250 -12.48 16.16 -6.14
CA ALA A 250 -11.96 17.11 -7.12
C ALA A 250 -11.60 16.46 -8.46
N LEU A 251 -11.10 15.22 -8.43
CA LEU A 251 -10.79 14.42 -9.62
C LEU A 251 -12.03 13.79 -10.27
N ASN A 252 -13.22 13.98 -9.70
CA ASN A 252 -14.46 13.34 -10.15
C ASN A 252 -14.32 11.80 -10.21
N MET A 253 -13.66 11.22 -9.22
CA MET A 253 -13.46 9.79 -9.03
C MET A 253 -14.31 9.23 -7.88
N VAL A 254 -14.52 7.92 -7.90
CA VAL A 254 -15.13 7.15 -6.83
C VAL A 254 -14.05 6.25 -6.23
N GLU A 255 -13.95 6.27 -4.91
CA GLU A 255 -13.34 5.22 -4.10
C GLU A 255 -14.44 4.57 -3.27
N LYS A 256 -14.54 3.24 -3.32
CA LYS A 256 -15.54 2.49 -2.53
C LYS A 256 -14.93 1.20 -1.99
N ARG A 257 -15.15 0.94 -0.70
CA ARG A 257 -14.94 -0.39 -0.10
C ARG A 257 -16.18 -1.27 -0.32
N ASP A 258 -15.97 -2.55 -0.63
CA ASP A 258 -17.04 -3.54 -0.73
C ASP A 258 -16.46 -4.94 -0.48
N TYR A 259 -17.29 -5.97 -0.42
CA TYR A 259 -16.83 -7.34 -0.25
C TYR A 259 -17.73 -8.31 -1.01
N THR A 260 -17.21 -9.51 -1.23
CA THR A 260 -17.98 -10.65 -1.71
C THR A 260 -17.88 -11.76 -0.69
N GLU A 261 -19.00 -12.33 -0.29
CA GLU A 261 -19.00 -13.59 0.44
C GLU A 261 -18.80 -14.73 -0.56
N VAL A 262 -17.65 -15.40 -0.47
CA VAL A 262 -17.26 -16.49 -1.36
C VAL A 262 -17.45 -17.82 -0.66
N LYS A 263 -17.64 -18.88 -1.44
CA LYS A 263 -17.49 -20.24 -0.94
C LYS A 263 -16.01 -20.53 -0.82
N THR A 264 -15.61 -21.09 0.32
CA THR A 264 -14.22 -21.50 0.48
C THR A 264 -13.90 -22.62 -0.51
N SER A 265 -12.88 -22.42 -1.33
CA SER A 265 -12.43 -23.37 -2.34
C SER A 265 -11.84 -24.62 -1.68
N PRO A 266 -12.02 -25.82 -2.26
CA PRO A 266 -11.30 -27.03 -1.82
C PRO A 266 -9.78 -26.89 -1.86
N ASP A 267 -9.24 -25.98 -2.68
CA ASP A 267 -7.82 -25.69 -2.79
C ASP A 267 -7.32 -24.72 -1.70
N HIS A 268 -8.22 -24.21 -0.84
CA HIS A 268 -7.86 -23.29 0.24
C HIS A 268 -7.09 -24.02 1.36
N LYS A 269 -5.83 -23.62 1.58
CA LYS A 269 -4.94 -24.28 2.56
C LYS A 269 -4.62 -23.45 3.81
N ALA A 270 -5.10 -22.21 3.86
CA ALA A 270 -4.76 -21.21 4.87
C ALA A 270 -5.93 -20.92 5.84
N LYS A 271 -6.12 -19.65 6.22
CA LYS A 271 -7.02 -19.16 7.28
C LYS A 271 -8.44 -19.76 7.21
N TYR A 272 -8.97 -20.03 6.01
CA TYR A 272 -10.37 -20.41 5.83
C TYR A 272 -10.61 -21.88 5.44
N LYS A 273 -9.59 -22.77 5.45
CA LYS A 273 -9.67 -24.15 4.92
C LYS A 273 -10.92 -24.96 5.33
N ASP A 274 -11.40 -24.79 6.57
CA ASP A 274 -12.55 -25.53 7.12
C ASP A 274 -13.76 -24.64 7.38
N VAL A 275 -13.75 -23.40 6.87
CA VAL A 275 -14.84 -22.44 6.99
C VAL A 275 -15.69 -22.53 5.72
N PRO A 276 -17.02 -22.73 5.77
CA PRO A 276 -17.83 -22.92 4.56
C PRO A 276 -17.84 -21.72 3.60
N THR A 277 -17.95 -20.51 4.14
CA THR A 277 -17.91 -19.25 3.41
C THR A 277 -17.08 -18.23 4.18
N HIS A 278 -16.48 -17.28 3.47
CA HIS A 278 -15.80 -16.15 4.10
C HIS A 278 -15.92 -14.90 3.23
N LYS A 279 -15.67 -13.74 3.82
CA LYS A 279 -15.65 -12.47 3.09
C LYS A 279 -14.30 -12.25 2.44
N VAL A 280 -14.32 -11.84 1.17
CA VAL A 280 -13.18 -11.28 0.46
C VAL A 280 -13.45 -9.80 0.23
N GLY A 281 -12.67 -8.95 0.90
CA GLY A 281 -12.78 -7.49 0.76
C GLY A 281 -12.02 -6.96 -0.43
N TYR A 282 -12.46 -5.82 -0.93
CA TYR A 282 -11.78 -5.11 -2.01
C TYR A 282 -12.13 -3.63 -2.01
N PHE A 283 -11.29 -2.85 -2.71
CA PHE A 283 -11.52 -1.45 -2.98
C PHE A 283 -11.68 -1.21 -4.47
N VAL A 284 -12.68 -0.40 -4.81
CA VAL A 284 -13.12 -0.11 -6.17
C VAL A 284 -12.81 1.34 -6.49
N TYR A 285 -12.18 1.57 -7.65
CA TYR A 285 -11.78 2.89 -8.14
C TYR A 285 -12.23 3.08 -9.59
N TYR A 286 -12.88 4.22 -9.87
CA TYR A 286 -13.31 4.60 -11.23
C TYR A 286 -13.72 6.07 -11.32
N ASN A 287 -13.83 6.61 -12.53
CA ASN A 287 -14.35 7.97 -12.78
C ASN A 287 -15.88 8.01 -12.63
N LYS A 288 -16.44 9.05 -11.99
CA LYS A 288 -17.89 9.27 -11.96
C LYS A 288 -18.42 9.39 -13.41
N GLY A 289 -19.47 8.63 -13.73
CA GLY A 289 -20.00 8.51 -15.10
C GLY A 289 -19.35 7.42 -15.96
N LEU A 290 -18.44 6.59 -15.41
CA LEU A 290 -17.75 5.52 -16.14
C LEU A 290 -18.72 4.63 -16.95
N PHE A 291 -19.86 4.28 -16.36
CA PHE A 291 -20.84 3.35 -16.94
C PHE A 291 -21.90 4.02 -17.83
N ASP A 292 -21.83 5.33 -18.06
CA ASP A 292 -22.87 6.07 -18.79
C ASP A 292 -22.94 5.69 -20.29
N ASN A 293 -21.86 5.10 -20.82
CA ASN A 293 -21.72 4.72 -22.23
C ASN A 293 -21.66 3.20 -22.45
N GLY A 294 -22.12 2.41 -21.47
CA GLY A 294 -22.20 0.95 -21.54
C GLY A 294 -21.03 0.21 -20.87
N PRO A 295 -20.87 -1.10 -21.18
CA PRO A 295 -19.95 -1.98 -20.46
C PRO A 295 -18.48 -1.54 -20.54
N VAL A 296 -17.77 -1.63 -19.42
CA VAL A 296 -16.39 -1.11 -19.29
C VAL A 296 -15.37 -2.20 -18.95
N PRO A 297 -14.07 -2.00 -19.27
CA PRO A 297 -13.02 -2.91 -18.85
C PRO A 297 -12.91 -3.01 -17.32
N LEU A 298 -12.61 -4.21 -16.84
CA LEU A 298 -12.25 -4.47 -15.43
C LEU A 298 -10.77 -4.82 -15.34
N VAL A 299 -10.04 -4.18 -14.43
CA VAL A 299 -8.69 -4.59 -14.00
C VAL A 299 -8.75 -4.98 -12.53
N VAL A 300 -8.40 -6.23 -12.23
CA VAL A 300 -8.27 -6.72 -10.84
C VAL A 300 -6.81 -6.70 -10.40
N GLY A 301 -6.52 -6.08 -9.26
CA GLY A 301 -5.16 -5.93 -8.72
C GLY A 301 -4.90 -6.76 -7.47
N PHE A 302 -3.71 -7.35 -7.39
CA PHE A 302 -3.22 -8.14 -6.25
C PHE A 302 -1.92 -7.56 -5.66
N HIS A 303 -1.91 -7.24 -4.37
CA HIS A 303 -0.81 -6.51 -3.71
C HIS A 303 0.40 -7.38 -3.31
N GLY A 304 1.48 -6.74 -2.84
CA GLY A 304 2.68 -7.43 -2.35
C GLY A 304 2.47 -8.21 -1.04
N GLY A 305 3.42 -9.09 -0.72
CA GLY A 305 3.41 -9.83 0.54
C GLY A 305 3.67 -8.90 1.74
N GLY A 306 2.72 -8.78 2.67
CA GLY A 306 2.85 -7.89 3.85
C GLY A 306 2.30 -6.48 3.63
N ASP A 307 1.86 -6.17 2.41
CA ASP A 307 1.21 -4.92 2.05
C ASP A 307 -0.34 -5.03 2.10
N SER A 308 -1.03 -4.02 1.56
CA SER A 308 -2.48 -4.03 1.34
C SER A 308 -2.85 -3.64 -0.09
N SER A 309 -4.11 -3.83 -0.47
CA SER A 309 -4.62 -3.38 -1.77
C SER A 309 -4.48 -1.86 -1.96
N MET A 310 -4.60 -1.08 -0.88
CA MET A 310 -4.34 0.36 -0.89
C MET A 310 -2.86 0.67 -1.16
N TYR A 311 -1.92 -0.05 -0.54
CA TYR A 311 -0.50 0.13 -0.84
C TYR A 311 -0.23 -0.02 -2.34
N LEU A 312 -0.69 -1.13 -2.94
CA LEU A 312 -0.55 -1.33 -4.38
C LEU A 312 -1.17 -0.16 -5.15
N THR A 313 -2.40 0.20 -4.81
CA THR A 313 -3.15 1.22 -5.56
C THR A 313 -2.44 2.56 -5.58
N PHE A 314 -1.96 3.03 -4.43
CA PHE A 314 -1.43 4.39 -4.26
C PHE A 314 0.08 4.49 -4.48
N VAL A 315 0.86 3.48 -4.11
CA VAL A 315 2.32 3.50 -4.32
C VAL A 315 2.68 3.20 -5.76
N SER A 316 1.96 2.26 -6.40
CA SER A 316 2.24 1.95 -7.81
C SER A 316 1.47 2.81 -8.80
N GLY A 317 0.51 3.65 -8.37
CA GLY A 317 -0.20 4.59 -9.25
C GLY A 317 -1.38 3.99 -10.03
N TRP A 318 -1.91 2.82 -9.63
CA TRP A 318 -3.07 2.22 -10.32
C TRP A 318 -4.31 3.11 -10.31
N TRP A 319 -4.50 3.96 -9.30
CA TRP A 319 -5.59 4.94 -9.30
C TRP A 319 -5.42 5.99 -10.42
N GLU A 320 -4.19 6.43 -10.70
CA GLU A 320 -3.88 7.39 -11.77
C GLU A 320 -4.10 6.76 -13.14
N VAL A 321 -3.60 5.53 -13.33
CA VAL A 321 -3.79 4.79 -14.58
C VAL A 321 -5.28 4.51 -14.83
N CYS A 322 -6.01 4.10 -13.79
CA CYS A 322 -7.47 3.94 -13.84
C CYS A 322 -8.19 5.23 -14.25
N HIS A 323 -7.83 6.35 -13.62
CA HIS A 323 -8.40 7.66 -13.94
C HIS A 323 -8.13 8.07 -15.39
N LYS A 324 -6.87 7.98 -15.81
CA LYS A 324 -6.36 8.42 -17.11
C LYS A 324 -6.95 7.63 -18.28
N PHE A 325 -7.12 6.32 -18.12
CA PHE A 325 -7.60 5.45 -19.19
C PHE A 325 -9.05 5.01 -19.03
N ASN A 326 -9.73 5.48 -17.97
CA ASN A 326 -11.17 5.35 -17.76
C ASN A 326 -11.67 3.88 -17.80
N PHE A 327 -11.16 3.06 -16.87
CA PHE A 327 -11.61 1.69 -16.64
C PHE A 327 -12.05 1.47 -15.18
N LEU A 328 -12.64 0.32 -14.88
CA LEU A 328 -12.95 -0.08 -13.51
C LEU A 328 -11.74 -0.80 -12.91
N TYR A 329 -11.15 -0.26 -11.84
CA TYR A 329 -10.08 -0.92 -11.11
C TYR A 329 -10.58 -1.46 -9.77
N VAL A 330 -10.25 -2.72 -9.46
CA VAL A 330 -10.61 -3.38 -8.20
C VAL A 330 -9.38 -4.02 -7.58
N GLY A 331 -8.89 -3.46 -6.47
CA GLY A 331 -7.82 -4.06 -5.67
C GLY A 331 -8.39 -5.06 -4.66
N ILE A 332 -8.05 -6.34 -4.80
CA ILE A 332 -8.49 -7.38 -3.85
C ILE A 332 -7.60 -7.34 -2.61
N GLU A 333 -8.24 -7.24 -1.44
CA GLU A 333 -7.57 -7.13 -0.16
C GLU A 333 -7.20 -8.51 0.39
N ASN A 334 -6.07 -8.58 1.11
CA ASN A 334 -5.59 -9.79 1.77
C ASN A 334 -5.63 -11.04 0.87
N HIS A 335 -5.35 -10.89 -0.44
CA HIS A 335 -5.48 -11.94 -1.46
C HIS A 335 -4.59 -13.18 -1.19
N GLN A 336 -3.65 -13.05 -0.26
CA GLN A 336 -2.86 -14.14 0.30
C GLN A 336 -3.73 -15.27 0.88
N ASN A 337 -4.90 -14.91 1.40
CA ASN A 337 -5.93 -15.81 1.91
C ASN A 337 -7.08 -15.98 0.91
N VAL A 338 -6.84 -15.77 -0.39
CA VAL A 338 -7.84 -15.92 -1.45
C VAL A 338 -7.23 -16.79 -2.54
N THR A 339 -7.83 -17.94 -2.81
CA THR A 339 -7.45 -18.84 -3.90
C THR A 339 -7.84 -18.23 -5.26
N PRO A 340 -7.25 -18.68 -6.38
CA PRO A 340 -7.68 -18.25 -7.71
C PRO A 340 -9.17 -18.50 -7.96
N THR A 341 -9.71 -19.64 -7.49
CA THR A 341 -11.15 -19.95 -7.55
C THR A 341 -12.00 -18.90 -6.84
N GLU A 342 -11.64 -18.54 -5.61
CA GLU A 342 -12.36 -17.52 -4.84
C GLU A 342 -12.24 -16.14 -5.49
N ALA A 343 -11.10 -15.80 -6.10
CA ALA A 343 -10.94 -14.56 -6.86
C ALA A 343 -11.85 -14.52 -8.11
N ILE A 344 -12.09 -15.66 -8.77
CA ILE A 344 -13.11 -15.76 -9.83
C ILE A 344 -14.52 -15.53 -9.27
N GLU A 345 -14.85 -16.07 -8.09
CA GLU A 345 -16.16 -15.79 -7.46
C GLU A 345 -16.35 -14.29 -7.18
N VAL A 346 -15.29 -13.57 -6.79
CA VAL A 346 -15.32 -12.10 -6.66
C VAL A 346 -15.59 -11.45 -8.01
N ILE A 347 -14.88 -11.84 -9.08
CA ILE A 347 -15.09 -11.30 -10.43
C ILE A 347 -16.53 -11.53 -10.92
N GLU A 348 -17.09 -12.71 -10.68
CA GLU A 348 -18.48 -13.02 -11.03
C GLU A 348 -19.48 -12.20 -10.22
N ASP A 349 -19.17 -11.83 -8.97
CA ASP A 349 -19.97 -10.90 -8.19
C ASP A 349 -19.85 -9.45 -8.67
N LEU A 350 -18.65 -9.02 -9.05
CA LEU A 350 -18.43 -7.71 -9.66
C LEU A 350 -19.24 -7.55 -10.95
N LYS A 351 -19.27 -8.57 -11.81
CA LYS A 351 -20.10 -8.59 -13.04
C LYS A 351 -21.60 -8.41 -12.78
N ARG A 352 -22.09 -8.76 -11.59
CA ARG A 352 -23.48 -8.50 -11.18
C ARG A 352 -23.68 -7.10 -10.60
N LYS A 353 -22.64 -6.53 -10.00
CA LYS A 353 -22.66 -5.23 -9.31
C LYS A 353 -22.39 -4.05 -10.26
N TYR A 354 -21.64 -4.26 -11.35
CA TYR A 354 -21.17 -3.23 -12.27
C TYR A 354 -21.38 -3.66 -13.73
N ASP A 355 -21.59 -2.69 -14.63
CA ASP A 355 -21.71 -2.94 -16.07
C ASP A 355 -20.32 -3.21 -16.69
N ILE A 356 -19.85 -4.44 -16.55
CA ILE A 356 -18.50 -4.88 -16.98
C ILE A 356 -18.59 -5.55 -18.35
N ASP A 357 -17.64 -5.21 -19.22
CA ASP A 357 -17.42 -5.94 -20.46
C ASP A 357 -16.68 -7.26 -20.17
N GLU A 358 -17.41 -8.37 -20.26
CA GLU A 358 -16.89 -9.72 -19.99
C GLU A 358 -15.80 -10.20 -20.96
N HIS A 359 -15.57 -9.48 -22.07
CA HIS A 359 -14.48 -9.74 -23.00
C HIS A 359 -13.24 -8.85 -22.74
N ARG A 360 -13.30 -7.97 -21.73
CA ARG A 360 -12.23 -7.04 -21.34
C ARG A 360 -11.99 -7.08 -19.82
N ILE A 361 -11.78 -8.29 -19.29
CA ILE A 361 -11.36 -8.52 -17.90
C ILE A 361 -9.84 -8.76 -17.89
N TYR A 362 -9.13 -8.05 -17.02
CA TYR A 362 -7.68 -8.11 -16.88
C TYR A 362 -7.30 -8.34 -15.42
N ALA A 363 -6.10 -8.87 -15.20
CA ALA A 363 -5.53 -8.96 -13.86
C ALA A 363 -4.05 -8.54 -13.82
N THR A 364 -3.65 -8.00 -12.69
CA THR A 364 -2.30 -7.48 -12.43
C THR A 364 -1.91 -7.73 -10.99
N GLY A 365 -0.61 -7.73 -10.70
CA GLY A 365 -0.15 -7.82 -9.33
C GLY A 365 1.35 -7.69 -9.16
N PHE A 366 1.74 -7.23 -7.98
CA PHE A 366 3.13 -6.98 -7.60
C PHE A 366 3.63 -8.05 -6.64
N SER A 367 4.87 -8.53 -6.83
CA SER A 367 5.53 -9.45 -5.91
C SER A 367 4.64 -10.68 -5.66
N MET A 368 4.20 -10.95 -4.43
CA MET A 368 3.27 -12.05 -4.17
C MET A 368 1.93 -11.94 -4.94
N GLY A 369 1.47 -10.74 -5.27
CA GLY A 369 0.35 -10.53 -6.18
C GLY A 369 0.66 -10.87 -7.63
N SER A 370 1.94 -10.83 -8.04
CA SER A 370 2.39 -11.40 -9.31
C SER A 370 2.19 -12.93 -9.30
N ALA A 371 2.44 -13.60 -8.17
CA ALA A 371 2.16 -15.02 -8.02
C ALA A 371 0.68 -15.32 -8.28
N LYS A 372 -0.22 -14.55 -7.63
CA LYS A 372 -1.67 -14.65 -7.87
C LYS A 372 -2.02 -14.44 -9.34
N THR A 373 -1.41 -13.44 -9.99
CA THR A 373 -1.63 -13.14 -11.41
C THR A 373 -1.16 -14.30 -12.32
N TRP A 374 -0.02 -14.92 -12.00
CA TRP A 374 0.44 -16.13 -12.67
C TRP A 374 -0.50 -17.31 -12.41
N ASP A 375 -1.05 -17.45 -11.21
CA ASP A 375 -2.02 -18.52 -10.91
C ASP A 375 -3.32 -18.31 -11.69
N MET A 376 -3.77 -17.06 -11.88
CA MET A 376 -4.90 -16.77 -12.78
C MET A 376 -4.62 -17.20 -14.22
N PHE A 377 -3.40 -16.97 -14.74
CA PHE A 377 -2.97 -17.47 -16.07
C PHE A 377 -2.97 -19.00 -16.17
N GLN A 378 -2.62 -19.67 -15.07
CA GLN A 378 -2.48 -21.12 -15.00
C GLN A 378 -3.83 -21.82 -14.80
N GLU A 379 -4.77 -21.22 -14.08
CA GLU A 379 -5.97 -21.91 -13.59
C GLU A 379 -7.25 -21.46 -14.32
N TYR A 380 -7.32 -20.19 -14.73
CA TYR A 380 -8.52 -19.59 -15.34
C TYR A 380 -8.19 -18.75 -16.57
N PRO A 381 -7.38 -19.26 -17.53
CA PRO A 381 -6.94 -18.48 -18.70
C PRO A 381 -8.10 -17.99 -19.59
N GLU A 382 -9.24 -18.67 -19.57
CA GLU A 382 -10.43 -18.32 -20.36
C GLU A 382 -11.22 -17.12 -19.83
N VAL A 383 -10.85 -16.57 -18.67
CA VAL A 383 -11.52 -15.40 -18.09
C VAL A 383 -10.89 -14.10 -18.58
N PHE A 384 -9.58 -14.10 -18.85
CA PHE A 384 -8.81 -12.87 -19.01
C PHE A 384 -8.54 -12.52 -20.47
N ALA A 385 -8.73 -11.24 -20.80
CA ALA A 385 -8.26 -10.64 -22.06
C ALA A 385 -6.77 -10.29 -22.02
N GLY A 386 -6.19 -10.16 -20.82
CA GLY A 386 -4.75 -9.98 -20.65
C GLY A 386 -4.33 -9.90 -19.18
N LEU A 387 -3.06 -10.17 -18.92
CA LEU A 387 -2.48 -10.26 -17.57
C LEU A 387 -1.18 -9.44 -17.48
N ALA A 388 -0.95 -8.82 -16.32
CA ALA A 388 0.21 -7.97 -16.05
C ALA A 388 0.94 -8.31 -14.73
N PRO A 389 1.53 -9.52 -14.59
CA PRO A 389 2.36 -9.87 -13.44
C PRO A 389 3.61 -8.97 -13.37
N THR A 390 3.99 -8.51 -12.17
CA THR A 390 5.08 -7.55 -11.98
C THR A 390 5.99 -7.91 -10.81
N SER A 391 7.31 -7.85 -11.04
CA SER A 391 8.39 -7.96 -10.04
C SER A 391 8.40 -9.25 -9.23
N ALA A 392 7.89 -10.35 -9.79
CA ALA A 392 8.21 -11.73 -9.39
C ALA A 392 7.70 -12.74 -10.43
N LEU A 393 8.49 -13.77 -10.74
CA LEU A 393 8.08 -14.85 -11.66
C LEU A 393 7.51 -16.08 -10.95
N PHE A 394 8.03 -16.41 -9.76
CA PHE A 394 7.74 -17.63 -8.99
C PHE A 394 7.97 -18.94 -9.76
N PRO A 395 8.44 -20.00 -9.09
CA PRO A 395 8.76 -21.26 -9.76
C PRO A 395 7.50 -21.93 -10.32
N ILE A 396 7.55 -22.44 -11.56
CA ILE A 396 6.45 -23.23 -12.17
C ILE A 396 6.32 -24.62 -11.56
N LYS A 397 7.44 -25.17 -11.09
CA LYS A 397 7.51 -26.44 -10.37
C LYS A 397 7.50 -26.13 -8.88
N ASP A 398 6.76 -26.91 -8.10
CA ASP A 398 6.63 -26.69 -6.66
C ASP A 398 6.14 -25.25 -6.34
N ASN A 399 5.20 -24.74 -7.15
CA ASN A 399 4.57 -23.44 -6.98
C ASN A 399 3.94 -23.36 -5.57
N PRO A 400 4.35 -22.41 -4.72
CA PRO A 400 3.88 -22.35 -3.34
C PRO A 400 2.44 -21.85 -3.16
N PHE A 401 1.84 -21.22 -4.18
CA PHE A 401 0.53 -20.55 -4.04
C PHE A 401 -0.61 -21.26 -4.79
N GLY A 402 -0.36 -21.65 -6.04
CA GLY A 402 -1.37 -22.27 -6.91
C GLY A 402 -0.95 -23.64 -7.42
N LEU A 403 -1.42 -23.97 -8.62
CA LEU A 403 -1.04 -25.21 -9.29
C LEU A 403 0.45 -25.26 -9.64
N SER A 404 0.99 -26.48 -9.64
CA SER A 404 2.37 -26.76 -10.02
C SER A 404 2.43 -27.55 -11.33
N LEU A 405 3.55 -27.44 -12.04
CA LEU A 405 3.83 -28.19 -13.26
C LEU A 405 3.55 -29.69 -13.08
N GLY A 406 2.66 -30.21 -13.93
CA GLY A 406 2.20 -31.60 -13.89
C GLY A 406 0.79 -31.79 -13.33
N ASP A 407 0.19 -30.77 -12.69
CA ASP A 407 -1.23 -30.79 -12.37
C ASP A 407 -2.05 -30.73 -13.68
N PRO A 408 -3.02 -31.64 -13.90
CA PRO A 408 -3.79 -31.68 -15.15
C PRO A 408 -4.72 -30.47 -15.36
N ARG A 409 -4.97 -29.67 -14.32
CA ARG A 409 -5.77 -28.44 -14.41
C ARG A 409 -4.94 -27.24 -14.92
N MET A 410 -3.61 -27.33 -14.88
CA MET A 410 -2.73 -26.24 -15.30
C MET A 410 -2.87 -25.96 -16.80
N ASN A 411 -2.98 -24.68 -17.15
CA ASN A 411 -3.06 -24.22 -18.51
C ASN A 411 -1.78 -24.57 -19.28
N MET A 412 -1.91 -25.40 -20.31
CA MET A 412 -0.81 -25.75 -21.20
C MET A 412 -1.05 -25.31 -22.65
N THR A 413 -2.19 -24.67 -22.96
CA THR A 413 -2.65 -24.53 -24.36
C THR A 413 -3.39 -23.24 -24.70
N ILE A 414 -4.01 -22.58 -23.72
CA ILE A 414 -4.78 -21.36 -23.93
C ILE A 414 -3.82 -20.18 -23.85
N SER A 415 -3.56 -19.57 -25.00
CA SER A 415 -2.73 -18.37 -25.08
C SER A 415 -3.49 -17.16 -24.53
N VAL A 416 -2.85 -16.39 -23.66
CA VAL A 416 -3.43 -15.17 -23.07
C VAL A 416 -2.42 -14.02 -23.21
N PRO A 417 -2.84 -12.82 -23.64
CA PRO A 417 -1.97 -11.66 -23.68
C PRO A 417 -1.32 -11.37 -22.32
N MET A 418 -0.02 -11.08 -22.33
CA MET A 418 0.80 -11.00 -21.13
C MET A 418 1.81 -9.85 -21.24
N PHE A 419 1.82 -8.96 -20.26
CA PHE A 419 2.90 -8.00 -20.05
C PHE A 419 3.58 -8.27 -18.71
N TYR A 420 4.80 -8.80 -18.72
CA TYR A 420 5.56 -8.99 -17.50
C TYR A 420 6.60 -7.88 -17.36
N SER A 421 6.88 -7.40 -16.14
CA SER A 421 8.08 -6.59 -15.88
C SER A 421 8.77 -6.93 -14.56
N GLY A 422 10.09 -6.76 -14.49
CA GLY A 422 10.89 -6.98 -13.27
C GLY A 422 12.10 -6.05 -13.18
N GLY A 423 12.65 -5.88 -11.98
CA GLY A 423 13.78 -4.99 -11.70
C GLY A 423 15.14 -5.64 -11.97
N GLU A 424 16.01 -4.93 -12.68
CA GLU A 424 17.36 -5.41 -13.01
C GLU A 424 18.28 -5.51 -11.79
N GLU A 425 18.04 -4.69 -10.76
CA GLU A 425 18.84 -4.65 -9.52
C GLU A 425 18.13 -5.35 -8.34
N SER A 426 17.04 -6.07 -8.60
CA SER A 426 16.36 -6.82 -7.55
C SER A 426 17.25 -7.90 -6.97
N VAL A 427 17.18 -8.04 -5.64
CA VAL A 427 17.80 -9.16 -4.90
C VAL A 427 16.93 -10.42 -4.94
N LEU A 428 15.70 -10.32 -5.45
CA LEU A 428 14.78 -11.42 -5.64
C LEU A 428 14.82 -11.92 -7.09
N PRO A 429 14.44 -13.19 -7.34
CA PRO A 429 14.37 -13.75 -8.68
C PRO A 429 13.17 -13.21 -9.47
N GLU A 430 13.36 -12.08 -10.14
CA GLU A 430 12.37 -11.40 -10.98
C GLU A 430 12.63 -11.57 -12.47
N LEU A 431 13.89 -11.74 -12.89
CA LEU A 431 14.28 -11.81 -14.30
C LEU A 431 15.05 -13.10 -14.58
N PRO A 432 14.99 -13.66 -15.81
CA PRO A 432 15.61 -14.96 -16.11
C PRO A 432 17.11 -15.03 -15.87
N PHE A 433 17.85 -13.92 -16.00
CA PHE A 433 19.29 -13.92 -15.70
C PHE A 433 19.60 -14.01 -14.20
N GLN A 434 18.62 -13.75 -13.33
CA GLN A 434 18.78 -13.77 -11.87
C GLN A 434 18.69 -15.20 -11.34
N ASP A 435 17.76 -16.02 -11.81
CA ASP A 435 17.57 -17.40 -11.33
C ASP A 435 17.01 -18.37 -12.39
N GLU A 436 17.37 -19.66 -12.29
CA GLU A 436 16.92 -20.70 -13.23
C GLU A 436 15.39 -20.87 -13.22
N THR A 437 14.76 -20.77 -12.06
CA THR A 437 13.30 -20.90 -11.93
C THR A 437 12.55 -19.76 -12.62
N SER A 438 13.17 -18.59 -12.71
CA SER A 438 12.66 -17.45 -13.48
C SER A 438 12.68 -17.74 -14.98
N LEU A 439 13.77 -18.33 -15.48
CA LEU A 439 13.85 -18.78 -16.87
C LEU A 439 12.79 -19.84 -17.18
N ASP A 440 12.55 -20.79 -16.28
CA ASP A 440 11.53 -21.83 -16.47
C ASP A 440 10.12 -21.24 -16.59
N ARG A 441 9.78 -20.22 -15.79
CA ARG A 441 8.51 -19.49 -15.92
C ARG A 441 8.36 -18.83 -17.29
N ILE A 442 9.41 -18.18 -17.79
CA ILE A 442 9.40 -17.55 -19.11
C ILE A 442 9.27 -18.60 -20.23
N LYS A 443 9.98 -19.73 -20.13
CA LYS A 443 9.83 -20.86 -21.08
C LYS A 443 8.40 -21.41 -21.10
N TYR A 444 7.77 -21.53 -19.93
CA TYR A 444 6.38 -21.94 -19.81
C TYR A 444 5.43 -20.95 -20.51
N ALA A 445 5.53 -19.66 -20.19
CA ALA A 445 4.71 -18.62 -20.81
C ALA A 445 4.92 -18.57 -22.33
N ALA A 446 6.17 -18.68 -22.80
CA ALA A 446 6.52 -18.72 -24.22
C ALA A 446 5.87 -19.90 -24.94
N LYS A 447 5.88 -21.08 -24.32
CA LYS A 447 5.25 -22.29 -24.87
C LYS A 447 3.73 -22.17 -24.93
N VAL A 448 3.08 -21.73 -23.85
CA VAL A 448 1.61 -21.59 -23.80
C VAL A 448 1.11 -20.53 -24.77
N ASN A 449 1.84 -19.41 -24.89
CA ASN A 449 1.54 -18.36 -25.86
C ASN A 449 2.02 -18.65 -27.28
N LYS A 450 2.65 -19.82 -27.52
CA LYS A 450 3.10 -20.30 -28.84
C LYS A 450 3.96 -19.27 -29.55
N LEU A 451 5.01 -18.80 -28.89
CA LEU A 451 5.93 -17.82 -29.47
C LEU A 451 6.68 -18.42 -30.66
N THR A 452 6.93 -17.61 -31.69
CA THR A 452 7.72 -18.00 -32.87
C THR A 452 9.17 -18.28 -32.52
N VAL A 453 9.68 -17.60 -31.49
CA VAL A 453 11.01 -17.81 -30.95
C VAL A 453 11.01 -18.97 -29.95
N ASN A 454 12.02 -19.82 -30.04
CA ASN A 454 12.23 -20.90 -29.08
C ASN A 454 13.21 -20.43 -27.99
N PHE A 455 12.78 -20.50 -26.72
CA PHE A 455 13.63 -20.29 -25.55
C PHE A 455 14.53 -21.51 -25.27
N ASP A 456 15.29 -21.94 -26.28
CA ASP A 456 16.28 -23.02 -26.17
C ASP A 456 17.61 -22.46 -25.64
N VAL A 457 17.54 -21.98 -24.40
CA VAL A 457 18.66 -21.42 -23.66
C VAL A 457 18.75 -22.08 -22.28
N ASP A 458 19.97 -22.20 -21.79
CA ASP A 458 20.28 -22.77 -20.48
C ASP A 458 20.79 -21.66 -19.56
N TYR A 459 20.30 -21.64 -18.32
CA TYR A 459 20.74 -20.72 -17.28
C TYR A 459 22.24 -20.88 -16.98
N ALA A 460 22.76 -22.12 -17.00
CA ALA A 460 24.19 -22.37 -16.79
C ALA A 460 25.08 -21.67 -17.83
N ASN A 461 24.54 -21.36 -19.01
CA ASN A 461 25.23 -20.72 -20.12
C ASN A 461 24.81 -19.25 -20.33
N LYS A 462 24.26 -18.59 -19.30
CA LYS A 462 23.70 -17.22 -19.42
C LYS A 462 24.66 -16.14 -19.91
N SER A 463 25.98 -16.34 -19.72
CA SER A 463 27.00 -15.43 -20.27
C SER A 463 27.04 -15.40 -21.80
N ASN A 464 26.49 -16.41 -22.48
CA ASN A 464 26.45 -16.53 -23.95
C ASN A 464 25.08 -16.18 -24.54
N TRP A 465 24.15 -15.71 -23.73
CA TRP A 465 22.82 -15.34 -24.19
C TRP A 465 22.85 -14.17 -25.17
N LYS A 466 21.93 -14.19 -26.15
CA LYS A 466 21.82 -13.12 -27.15
C LYS A 466 21.14 -11.88 -26.58
N ASP A 467 20.18 -12.07 -25.69
CA ASP A 467 19.63 -11.04 -24.81
C ASP A 467 20.12 -11.32 -23.39
N SER A 468 20.78 -10.35 -22.76
CA SER A 468 21.42 -10.54 -21.45
C SER A 468 20.44 -10.75 -20.29
N ILE A 469 19.16 -10.46 -20.48
CA ILE A 469 18.13 -10.54 -19.43
C ILE A 469 17.24 -11.78 -19.65
N TYR A 470 16.69 -11.94 -20.85
CA TYR A 470 15.72 -12.98 -21.21
C TYR A 470 16.31 -14.18 -21.94
N GLY A 471 17.59 -14.12 -22.30
CA GLY A 471 18.26 -15.17 -23.07
C GLY A 471 18.05 -15.04 -24.57
N VAL A 472 16.80 -14.85 -24.98
CA VAL A 472 16.37 -14.75 -26.37
C VAL A 472 15.79 -13.36 -26.64
N PRO A 473 16.30 -12.62 -27.66
CA PRO A 473 15.78 -11.29 -27.98
C PRO A 473 14.35 -11.38 -28.51
N GLY A 474 13.56 -10.36 -28.21
CA GLY A 474 12.24 -10.17 -28.82
C GLY A 474 12.31 -9.96 -30.33
N ASP A 475 11.20 -10.23 -31.02
CA ASP A 475 11.01 -9.85 -32.43
C ASP A 475 11.08 -8.32 -32.61
N ARG A 476 10.71 -7.58 -31.56
CA ARG A 476 10.87 -6.13 -31.44
C ARG A 476 11.29 -5.78 -30.01
N VAL A 477 12.20 -4.81 -29.86
CA VAL A 477 12.62 -4.29 -28.56
C VAL A 477 12.35 -2.79 -28.52
N GLU A 478 11.70 -2.32 -27.46
CA GLU A 478 11.48 -0.89 -27.21
C GLU A 478 12.12 -0.49 -25.88
N LYS A 479 12.64 0.73 -25.82
CA LYS A 479 13.20 1.33 -24.61
C LYS A 479 12.38 2.56 -24.27
N ILE A 480 11.69 2.50 -23.14
CA ILE A 480 10.76 3.53 -22.68
C ILE A 480 11.38 4.19 -21.46
N LEU A 481 11.70 5.49 -21.59
CA LEU A 481 12.36 6.26 -20.53
C LEU A 481 11.36 6.64 -19.45
N ASP A 482 11.69 6.34 -18.20
CA ASP A 482 11.03 6.86 -17.00
C ASP A 482 11.87 8.02 -16.44
N PRO A 483 11.52 9.28 -16.76
CA PRO A 483 12.27 10.43 -16.31
C PRO A 483 12.14 10.66 -14.79
N SER A 484 11.09 10.14 -14.14
CA SER A 484 10.87 10.35 -12.69
C SER A 484 11.92 9.65 -11.83
N ARG A 485 12.48 8.55 -12.34
CA ARG A 485 13.51 7.75 -11.68
C ARG A 485 14.84 7.71 -12.44
N GLY A 486 14.89 8.29 -13.64
CA GLY A 486 16.06 8.18 -14.53
C GLY A 486 16.31 6.74 -15.00
N SER A 487 15.27 5.90 -15.02
CA SER A 487 15.32 4.49 -15.42
C SER A 487 14.79 4.28 -16.83
N VAL A 488 15.08 3.11 -17.42
CA VAL A 488 14.57 2.68 -18.71
C VAL A 488 13.85 1.35 -18.54
N LEU A 489 12.59 1.29 -18.97
CA LEU A 489 11.86 0.05 -19.19
C LEU A 489 12.21 -0.48 -20.59
N THR A 490 12.96 -1.58 -20.64
CA THR A 490 13.30 -2.27 -21.90
C THR A 490 12.32 -3.41 -22.12
N VAL A 491 11.44 -3.30 -23.12
CA VAL A 491 10.38 -4.28 -23.42
C VAL A 491 10.77 -5.12 -24.64
N ASN A 492 10.90 -6.42 -24.45
CA ASN A 492 10.99 -7.41 -25.51
C ASN A 492 9.58 -7.87 -25.89
N TYR A 493 9.17 -7.60 -27.14
CA TYR A 493 7.92 -8.05 -27.72
C TYR A 493 8.12 -9.32 -28.54
N TYR A 494 7.26 -10.30 -28.34
CA TYR A 494 7.34 -11.59 -29.00
C TYR A 494 6.04 -11.91 -29.76
N ASN A 495 6.20 -12.26 -31.04
CA ASN A 495 5.11 -12.72 -31.88
C ASN A 495 4.77 -14.18 -31.57
N SER A 496 3.48 -14.48 -31.60
CA SER A 496 3.01 -15.85 -31.61
C SER A 496 2.94 -16.43 -33.02
N GLU A 497 2.84 -17.75 -33.12
CA GLU A 497 2.74 -18.50 -34.39
C GLU A 497 1.60 -18.03 -35.30
N ASP A 498 0.54 -17.45 -34.73
CA ASP A 498 -0.60 -16.87 -35.47
C ASP A 498 -0.38 -15.41 -35.91
N GLY A 499 0.81 -14.85 -35.68
CA GLY A 499 1.20 -13.50 -36.07
C GLY A 499 0.77 -12.40 -35.11
N VAL A 500 0.09 -12.73 -34.00
CA VAL A 500 -0.31 -11.76 -32.97
C VAL A 500 0.81 -11.62 -31.93
N CYS A 501 1.26 -10.38 -31.69
CA CYS A 501 2.20 -10.07 -30.62
C CYS A 501 1.49 -9.97 -29.27
N ARG A 502 1.24 -11.12 -28.62
CA ARG A 502 0.52 -11.18 -27.33
C ARG A 502 1.43 -11.20 -26.10
N THR A 503 2.74 -11.32 -26.26
CA THR A 503 3.67 -11.41 -25.13
C THR A 503 4.67 -10.27 -25.17
N ALA A 504 4.76 -9.55 -24.06
CA ALA A 504 5.75 -8.50 -23.82
C ALA A 504 6.44 -8.77 -22.48
N PHE A 505 7.77 -8.85 -22.48
CA PHE A 505 8.56 -9.04 -21.27
C PHE A 505 9.54 -7.87 -21.08
N GLY A 506 9.40 -7.17 -19.97
CA GLY A 506 10.12 -5.95 -19.64
C GLY A 506 11.13 -6.07 -18.50
N SER A 507 12.26 -5.40 -18.64
CA SER A 507 13.20 -5.16 -17.53
C SER A 507 13.31 -3.67 -17.23
N VAL A 508 13.46 -3.30 -15.96
CA VAL A 508 13.60 -1.91 -15.53
C VAL A 508 14.97 -1.66 -14.95
N SER A 509 15.76 -0.81 -15.60
CA SER A 509 17.12 -0.48 -15.18
C SER A 509 17.12 0.29 -13.84
N GLY A 510 18.04 -0.04 -12.92
CA GLY A 510 18.14 0.65 -11.63
C GLY A 510 16.94 0.42 -10.70
N GLN A 511 16.06 -0.53 -11.03
CA GLN A 511 14.92 -0.89 -10.21
C GLN A 511 15.28 -2.08 -9.31
N ILE A 512 14.99 -1.95 -8.02
CA ILE A 512 15.07 -3.04 -7.04
C ILE A 512 13.73 -3.81 -7.00
N HIS A 513 13.35 -4.38 -5.86
CA HIS A 513 12.04 -5.00 -5.68
C HIS A 513 10.95 -3.95 -5.42
N GLU A 514 10.35 -3.42 -6.49
CA GLU A 514 9.31 -2.39 -6.43
C GLU A 514 8.35 -2.48 -7.63
N CYS A 515 7.26 -1.72 -7.57
CA CYS A 515 6.28 -1.56 -8.66
C CYS A 515 6.04 -0.07 -8.89
N ARG A 516 6.19 0.38 -10.14
CA ARG A 516 6.18 1.80 -10.51
C ARG A 516 5.05 2.10 -11.49
N GLU A 517 4.47 3.29 -11.36
CA GLU A 517 3.38 3.80 -12.23
C GLU A 517 3.73 3.70 -13.71
N HIS A 518 4.94 4.14 -14.08
CA HIS A 518 5.42 4.07 -15.44
C HIS A 518 5.29 2.66 -16.04
N SER A 519 5.74 1.63 -15.30
CA SER A 519 5.70 0.25 -15.78
C SER A 519 4.28 -0.30 -15.88
N ILE A 520 3.40 0.01 -14.92
CA ILE A 520 2.01 -0.46 -14.95
C ILE A 520 1.17 0.26 -16.01
N GLU A 521 1.47 1.53 -16.31
CA GLU A 521 0.83 2.26 -17.40
C GLU A 521 1.20 1.61 -18.75
N GLU A 522 2.47 1.28 -18.98
CA GLU A 522 2.89 0.57 -20.20
C GLU A 522 2.29 -0.84 -20.30
N ALA A 523 2.16 -1.54 -19.15
CA ALA A 523 1.45 -2.80 -19.09
C ALA A 523 -0.01 -2.66 -19.53
N TRP A 524 -0.72 -1.65 -19.00
CA TRP A 524 -2.09 -1.34 -19.40
C TRP A 524 -2.19 -1.01 -20.90
N LYS A 525 -1.35 -0.12 -21.43
CA LYS A 525 -1.31 0.24 -22.86
C LYS A 525 -1.09 -0.99 -23.76
N PHE A 526 -0.42 -2.01 -23.26
CA PHE A 526 -0.26 -3.26 -23.97
C PHE A 526 -1.50 -4.15 -23.88
N ILE A 527 -1.92 -4.52 -22.67
CA ILE A 527 -3.00 -5.51 -22.49
C ILE A 527 -4.37 -4.98 -22.94
N SER A 528 -4.63 -3.67 -22.83
CA SER A 528 -5.90 -3.06 -23.24
C SER A 528 -6.20 -3.12 -24.74
N LYS A 529 -5.23 -3.53 -25.56
CA LYS A 529 -5.39 -3.75 -27.00
C LYS A 529 -6.12 -5.05 -27.33
N PHE A 530 -6.32 -5.91 -26.35
CA PHE A 530 -6.85 -7.25 -26.54
C PHE A 530 -8.29 -7.38 -26.04
N THR A 531 -8.98 -8.36 -26.59
CA THR A 531 -10.31 -8.79 -26.16
C THR A 531 -10.38 -10.30 -26.38
N ARG A 532 -11.10 -11.00 -25.51
CA ARG A 532 -11.17 -12.47 -25.52
C ARG A 532 -12.05 -13.03 -26.63
#